data_AF-A0A1I8A6T5-F1
#
_entry.id   AF-A0A1I8A6T5-F1
#
_cell.length_a   1.000
_cell.length_b   1.000
_cell.length_c   1.000
_cell.angle_alpha   90.00
_cell.angle_beta   90.00
_cell.angle_gamma   90.00
#
_symmetry.space_group_name_H-M   'P 1'
#
loop_
_entity.id
_entity.type
_entity.pdbx_description
1 polymer ?
#
loop_
_entity_poly.entity_id
_entity_poly.type
_entity_poly.pdbx_seq_one_letter_code
_entity_poly.pdbx_strand_id
1 'polypeptide(L)'
;MTVHLGIGIVSIVAFSFFFPCNLMIVWTIATKRRLRKLWAYVIIFHTAILDVGYILPILTTGLMSLLGIELPKSIVVGSYYIMTAFPATQAALNLSLAVNRMIIFMDLRRVNKAAVYCVLLAFSWMAGVVWIVLTALIKANFRFDLVKHTLLMMPVNSQENRYQSQLNTAKMYLTMFCFGTAFFCYLITIYAIFRKVRVVNCRNLGY
;
A
#
# COMPACT_ATOMS: atom_id res chain seq x y z
N MET A 1 -24.27 17.75 11.44
CA MET A 1 -23.90 17.04 12.70
C MET A 1 -23.89 15.52 12.55
N THR A 2 -24.93 14.91 11.96
CA THR A 2 -25.02 13.44 11.75
C THR A 2 -23.89 12.85 10.90
N VAL A 3 -23.50 13.52 9.82
CA VAL A 3 -22.40 13.07 8.93
C VAL A 3 -21.05 13.04 9.64
N HIS A 4 -20.74 14.06 10.45
CA HIS A 4 -19.48 14.16 11.21
C HIS A 4 -19.31 13.00 12.20
N LEU A 5 -20.40 12.66 12.89
CA LEU A 5 -20.46 11.58 13.86
C LEU A 5 -20.31 10.22 13.17
N GLY A 6 -20.97 10.01 12.02
CA GLY A 6 -20.86 8.79 11.24
C GLY A 6 -19.43 8.51 10.76
N ILE A 7 -18.77 9.49 10.14
CA ILE A 7 -17.39 9.34 9.62
C ILE A 7 -16.40 9.10 10.78
N GLY A 8 -16.56 9.85 11.88
CA GLY A 8 -15.74 9.67 13.08
C GLY A 8 -15.84 8.27 13.66
N ILE A 9 -17.06 7.76 13.86
CA ILE A 9 -17.31 6.42 14.41
C ILE A 9 -16.76 5.35 13.47
N VAL A 10 -17.04 5.41 12.17
CA VAL A 10 -16.54 4.43 11.20
C VAL A 10 -15.01 4.37 11.22
N SER A 11 -14.36 5.53 11.28
CA SER A 11 -12.89 5.62 11.32
C SER A 11 -12.32 5.01 12.61
N ILE A 12 -12.96 5.25 13.77
CA ILE A 12 -12.54 4.69 15.05
C ILE A 12 -12.74 3.17 15.08
N VAL A 13 -13.87 2.68 14.57
CA VAL A 13 -14.14 1.24 14.48
C VAL A 13 -13.15 0.55 13.54
N ALA A 14 -12.90 1.14 12.37
CA ALA A 14 -11.91 0.65 11.42
C ALA A 14 -10.52 0.61 12.06
N PHE A 15 -10.10 1.69 12.73
CA PHE A 15 -8.83 1.72 13.46
C PHE A 15 -8.75 0.60 14.51
N SER A 16 -9.76 0.49 15.37
CA SER A 16 -9.79 -0.46 16.49
C SER A 16 -9.74 -1.92 16.04
N PHE A 17 -10.18 -2.21 14.82
CA PHE A 17 -10.12 -3.56 14.25
C PHE A 17 -8.86 -3.80 13.42
N PHE A 18 -8.56 -2.94 12.45
CA PHE A 18 -7.48 -3.17 11.49
C PHE A 18 -6.09 -2.91 12.07
N PHE A 19 -5.95 -1.98 13.01
CA PHE A 19 -4.66 -1.69 13.64
C PHE A 19 -4.11 -2.91 14.42
N PRO A 20 -4.84 -3.51 15.40
CA PRO A 20 -4.32 -4.67 16.11
C PRO A 20 -4.14 -5.88 15.20
N CYS A 21 -5.01 -6.09 14.21
CA CYS A 21 -4.86 -7.18 13.24
C CYS A 21 -3.54 -7.07 12.46
N ASN A 22 -3.24 -5.90 11.89
CA ASN A 22 -1.99 -5.70 11.14
C ASN A 22 -0.77 -5.75 12.06
N LEU A 23 -0.87 -5.21 13.28
CA LEU A 23 0.20 -5.29 14.27
C LEU A 23 0.48 -6.74 14.69
N MET A 24 -0.54 -7.58 14.85
CA MET A 24 -0.40 -9.01 15.11
C MET A 24 0.30 -9.75 13.96
N ILE A 25 0.02 -9.39 12.69
CA ILE A 25 0.72 -9.96 11.53
C ILE A 25 2.21 -9.59 11.58
N VAL A 26 2.52 -8.31 11.78
CA VAL A 26 3.90 -7.81 11.94
C VAL A 26 4.60 -8.55 13.07
N TRP A 27 3.99 -8.62 14.25
CA TRP A 27 4.51 -9.31 15.42
C TRP A 27 4.78 -10.79 15.17
N THR A 28 3.83 -11.49 14.54
CA THR A 28 3.92 -12.94 14.28
C THR A 28 5.08 -13.26 13.34
N ILE A 29 5.26 -12.48 12.28
CA ILE A 29 6.36 -12.68 11.31
C ILE A 29 7.70 -12.24 11.92
N ALA A 30 7.72 -11.16 12.70
CA ALA A 30 8.90 -10.69 13.43
C ALA A 30 9.39 -11.68 14.50
N THR A 31 8.48 -12.46 15.10
CA THR A 31 8.85 -13.46 16.11
C THR A 31 9.28 -14.79 15.47
N LYS A 32 8.56 -15.27 14.45
CA LYS A 32 8.80 -16.59 13.86
C LYS A 32 9.87 -16.56 12.76
N ARG A 33 11.12 -16.92 13.09
CA ARG A 33 12.25 -17.03 12.13
C ARG A 33 11.94 -17.86 10.89
N ARG A 34 11.14 -18.95 11.03
CA ARG A 34 10.74 -19.81 9.90
C ARG A 34 9.96 -19.05 8.83
N LEU A 35 9.08 -18.12 9.23
CA LEU A 35 8.29 -17.33 8.28
C LEU A 35 9.18 -16.35 7.50
N ARG A 36 10.17 -15.74 8.15
CA ARG A 36 11.10 -14.81 7.49
C ARG A 36 12.00 -15.43 6.45
N LYS A 37 12.20 -16.75 6.47
CA LYS A 37 12.92 -17.46 5.41
C LYS A 37 12.15 -17.48 4.08
N LEU A 38 10.84 -17.26 4.13
CA LEU A 38 9.96 -17.27 2.97
C LEU A 38 9.71 -15.83 2.51
N TRP A 39 10.21 -15.50 1.32
CA TRP A 39 10.12 -14.15 0.74
C TRP A 39 8.69 -13.60 0.65
N ALA A 40 7.69 -14.45 0.42
CA ALA A 40 6.28 -14.03 0.41
C ALA A 40 5.88 -13.39 1.76
N TYR A 41 6.29 -13.98 2.88
CA TYR A 41 5.99 -13.45 4.21
C TYR A 41 6.79 -12.19 4.52
N VAL A 42 8.00 -12.04 3.97
CA VAL A 42 8.77 -10.79 4.08
C VAL A 42 8.04 -9.65 3.37
N ILE A 43 7.50 -9.89 2.17
CA ILE A 43 6.71 -8.87 1.45
C ILE A 43 5.44 -8.53 2.23
N ILE A 44 4.69 -9.54 2.71
CA ILE A 44 3.48 -9.35 3.54
C ILE A 44 3.80 -8.55 4.82
N PHE A 45 4.96 -8.79 5.42
CA PHE A 45 5.40 -8.03 6.59
C PHE A 45 5.56 -6.53 6.28
N HIS A 46 6.19 -6.17 5.16
CA HIS A 46 6.29 -4.78 4.74
C HIS A 46 4.93 -4.17 4.38
N THR A 47 4.03 -4.93 3.72
CA THR A 47 2.67 -4.48 3.45
C THR A 47 1.92 -4.18 4.76
N ALA A 48 2.00 -5.07 5.75
CA ALA A 48 1.36 -4.87 7.04
C ALA A 48 1.93 -3.65 7.81
N ILE A 49 3.23 -3.36 7.69
CA ILE A 49 3.82 -2.12 8.24
C ILE A 49 3.20 -0.88 7.58
N LEU A 50 3.03 -0.89 6.26
CA LEU A 50 2.36 0.22 5.57
C LEU A 50 0.91 0.34 6.02
N ASP A 51 0.18 -0.76 6.14
CA ASP A 51 -1.22 -0.73 6.58
C ASP A 51 -1.35 -0.15 8.01
N VAL A 52 -0.48 -0.55 8.94
CA VAL A 52 -0.41 0.05 10.29
C VAL A 52 -0.19 1.56 10.20
N GLY A 53 0.75 2.01 9.39
CA GLY A 53 1.03 3.44 9.24
C GLY A 53 -0.08 4.19 8.53
N TYR A 54 -0.76 3.60 7.53
CA TYR A 54 -1.86 4.20 6.78
C TYR A 54 -3.14 4.34 7.60
N ILE A 55 -3.35 3.45 8.56
CA ILE A 55 -4.48 3.50 9.50
C ILE A 55 -4.37 4.68 10.48
N LEU A 56 -3.16 5.16 10.79
CA LEU A 56 -2.96 6.33 11.66
C LEU A 56 -3.59 7.61 11.09
N PRO A 57 -3.35 8.01 9.82
CA PRO A 57 -4.07 9.10 9.19
C PRO A 57 -5.59 8.95 9.24
N ILE A 58 -6.13 7.75 8.99
CA ILE A 58 -7.57 7.47 9.06
C ILE A 58 -8.12 7.79 10.46
N LEU A 59 -7.43 7.37 11.50
CA LEU A 59 -7.78 7.73 12.87
C LEU A 59 -7.71 9.24 13.08
N THR A 60 -6.64 9.91 12.63
CA THR A 60 -6.51 11.37 12.80
C THR A 60 -7.64 12.13 12.10
N THR A 61 -8.02 11.73 10.89
CA THR A 61 -9.16 12.31 10.17
C THR A 61 -10.49 12.02 10.86
N GLY A 62 -10.64 10.81 11.42
CA GLY A 62 -11.81 10.43 12.21
C GLY A 62 -11.96 11.26 13.49
N LEU A 63 -10.85 11.50 14.21
CA LEU A 63 -10.82 12.33 15.41
C LEU A 63 -11.12 13.80 15.09
N MET A 64 -10.48 14.36 14.05
CA MET A 64 -10.77 15.73 13.61
C MET A 64 -12.24 15.89 13.18
N SER A 65 -12.79 14.88 12.50
CA SER A 65 -14.21 14.82 12.13
C SER A 65 -15.14 14.78 13.34
N LEU A 66 -14.83 13.94 14.33
CA LEU A 66 -15.66 13.74 15.52
C LEU A 66 -15.65 14.96 16.44
N LEU A 67 -14.45 15.51 16.69
CA LEU A 67 -14.25 16.63 17.59
C LEU A 67 -14.61 17.98 16.96
N GLY A 68 -14.70 18.03 15.62
CA GLY A 68 -14.96 19.27 14.88
C GLY A 68 -13.81 20.28 14.97
N ILE A 69 -12.61 19.83 15.35
CA ILE A 69 -11.41 20.67 15.50
C ILE A 69 -10.28 20.14 14.62
N GLU A 70 -9.44 21.06 14.15
CA GLU A 70 -8.22 20.74 13.44
C GLU A 70 -7.11 20.40 14.45
N LEU A 71 -6.44 19.25 14.27
CA LEU A 71 -5.28 18.87 15.08
C LEU A 71 -4.06 19.74 14.74
N PRO A 72 -2.99 19.73 15.57
CA PRO A 72 -1.76 20.45 15.29
C PRO A 72 -1.25 20.25 13.86
N LYS A 73 -0.79 21.34 13.23
CA LYS A 73 -0.35 21.34 11.82
C LYS A 73 0.66 20.23 11.49
N SER A 74 1.57 19.91 12.41
CA SER A 74 2.54 18.83 12.24
C SER A 74 1.88 17.46 12.03
N ILE A 75 0.79 17.18 12.74
CA ILE A 75 0.01 15.94 12.61
C ILE A 75 -0.73 15.93 11.26
N VAL A 76 -1.38 17.04 10.89
CA VAL A 76 -2.09 17.18 9.61
C VAL A 76 -1.15 16.96 8.42
N VAL A 77 0.02 17.61 8.44
CA VAL A 77 1.06 17.49 7.41
C VAL A 77 1.60 16.07 7.34
N GLY A 78 1.95 15.47 8.49
CA GLY A 78 2.43 14.09 8.56
C GLY A 78 1.42 13.09 8.02
N SER A 79 0.15 13.21 8.44
CA SER A 79 -0.94 12.36 7.94
C SER A 79 -1.13 12.49 6.43
N TYR A 80 -1.03 13.70 5.89
CA TYR A 80 -1.14 13.94 4.45
C TYR A 80 -0.03 13.24 3.64
N TYR A 81 1.23 13.34 4.09
CA TYR A 81 2.35 12.67 3.43
C TYR A 81 2.19 11.15 3.44
N ILE A 82 1.78 10.57 4.57
CA ILE A 82 1.51 9.13 4.69
C ILE A 82 0.40 8.74 3.70
N MET A 83 -0.73 9.43 3.72
CA MET A 83 -1.87 9.13 2.82
C MET A 83 -1.52 9.26 1.35
N THR A 84 -0.57 10.12 1.00
CA THR A 84 -0.16 10.35 -0.39
C THR A 84 0.85 9.32 -0.88
N ALA A 85 1.82 8.94 -0.04
CA ALA A 85 2.94 8.08 -0.44
C ALA A 85 2.68 6.58 -0.27
N PHE A 86 1.93 6.19 0.76
CA PHE A 86 1.75 4.79 1.10
C PHE A 86 0.96 4.01 0.04
N PRO A 87 -0.10 4.55 -0.60
CA PRO A 87 -0.82 3.82 -1.64
C PRO A 87 0.06 3.43 -2.84
N ALA A 88 0.99 4.30 -3.25
CA ALA A 88 1.93 4.00 -4.35
C ALA A 88 2.92 2.88 -3.95
N THR A 89 3.47 2.97 -2.74
CA THR A 89 4.35 1.95 -2.14
C THR A 89 3.64 0.61 -2.03
N GLN A 90 2.38 0.62 -1.58
CA GLN A 90 1.55 -0.56 -1.44
C GLN A 90 1.21 -1.21 -2.78
N ALA A 91 0.94 -0.42 -3.82
CA ALA A 91 0.76 -0.94 -5.18
C ALA A 91 2.03 -1.65 -5.68
N ALA A 92 3.21 -1.09 -5.44
CA ALA A 92 4.50 -1.71 -5.81
C ALA A 92 4.80 -3.00 -5.00
N LEU A 93 4.47 -3.03 -3.71
CA LEU A 93 4.58 -4.25 -2.90
C LEU A 93 3.59 -5.34 -3.34
N ASN A 94 2.37 -4.97 -3.72
CA ASN A 94 1.38 -5.91 -4.25
C ASN A 94 1.83 -6.51 -5.58
N LEU A 95 2.44 -5.71 -6.46
CA LEU A 95 3.11 -6.21 -7.66
C LEU A 95 4.25 -7.17 -7.31
N SER A 96 5.08 -6.81 -6.33
CA SER A 96 6.17 -7.67 -5.84
C SER A 96 5.67 -9.03 -5.34
N LEU A 97 4.52 -9.04 -4.65
CA LEU A 97 3.86 -10.26 -4.18
C LEU A 97 3.31 -11.10 -5.35
N ALA A 98 2.73 -10.46 -6.36
CA ALA A 98 2.23 -11.15 -7.56
C ALA A 98 3.39 -11.79 -8.35
N VAL A 99 4.49 -11.06 -8.55
CA VAL A 99 5.73 -11.58 -9.17
C VAL A 99 6.32 -12.72 -8.35
N ASN A 100 6.32 -12.61 -7.01
CA ASN A 100 6.77 -13.68 -6.12
C ASN A 100 5.99 -14.98 -6.36
N ARG A 101 4.65 -14.91 -6.37
CA ARG A 101 3.78 -16.06 -6.63
C ARG A 101 4.02 -16.64 -8.03
N MET A 102 4.13 -15.79 -9.05
CA MET A 102 4.42 -16.22 -10.42
C MET A 102 5.73 -17.01 -10.52
N ILE A 103 6.84 -16.48 -9.95
CA ILE A 103 8.15 -17.13 -9.96
C ILE A 103 8.10 -18.51 -9.28
N ILE A 104 7.38 -18.63 -8.15
CA ILE A 104 7.25 -19.88 -7.41
C ILE A 104 6.47 -20.91 -8.24
N PHE A 105 5.32 -20.54 -8.81
CA PHE A 105 4.48 -21.50 -9.53
C PHE A 105 5.04 -21.90 -10.90
N MET A 106 5.77 -21.01 -11.57
CA MET A 106 6.47 -21.33 -12.81
C MET A 106 7.75 -22.16 -12.60
N ASP A 107 8.18 -22.37 -11.35
CA ASP A 107 9.43 -23.05 -10.99
C ASP A 107 10.66 -22.51 -11.76
N LEU A 108 10.80 -21.18 -11.80
CA LEU A 108 11.93 -20.52 -12.47
C LEU A 108 13.24 -20.73 -11.67
N ARG A 109 13.88 -21.89 -11.86
CA ARG A 109 15.10 -22.30 -11.12
C ARG A 109 16.34 -21.46 -11.42
N ARG A 110 16.42 -20.87 -12.62
CA ARG A 110 17.58 -20.08 -13.07
C ARG A 110 17.65 -18.67 -12.47
N VAL A 111 16.57 -18.21 -11.81
CA VAL A 111 16.49 -16.85 -11.29
C VAL A 111 17.05 -16.82 -9.88
N ASN A 112 17.97 -15.89 -9.61
CA ASN A 112 18.41 -15.59 -8.24
C ASN A 112 17.27 -14.88 -7.49
N LYS A 113 16.41 -15.68 -6.84
CA LYS A 113 15.20 -15.25 -6.15
C LYS A 113 15.50 -14.16 -5.10
N ALA A 114 16.59 -14.32 -4.34
CA ALA A 114 16.96 -13.38 -3.28
C ALA A 114 17.28 -11.98 -3.83
N ALA A 115 18.08 -11.92 -4.90
CA ALA A 115 18.43 -10.65 -5.54
C ALA A 115 17.17 -9.96 -6.11
N VAL A 116 16.32 -10.70 -6.83
CA VAL A 116 15.09 -10.16 -7.41
C VAL A 116 14.16 -9.57 -6.35
N TYR A 117 13.91 -10.30 -5.25
CA TYR A 117 13.03 -9.81 -4.19
C TYR A 117 13.63 -8.63 -3.42
N CYS A 118 14.94 -8.60 -3.21
CA CYS A 118 15.62 -7.47 -2.59
C CYS A 118 15.45 -6.19 -3.45
N VAL A 119 15.67 -6.30 -4.76
CA VAL A 119 15.48 -5.17 -5.69
C VAL A 119 14.03 -4.71 -5.72
N LEU A 120 13.07 -5.63 -5.79
CA LEU A 120 11.64 -5.30 -5.80
C LEU A 120 11.19 -4.59 -4.50
N LEU A 121 11.67 -5.06 -3.34
CA LEU A 121 11.39 -4.42 -2.05
C LEU A 121 12.02 -3.02 -1.98
N ALA A 122 13.28 -2.88 -2.37
CA ALA A 122 13.97 -1.60 -2.39
C ALA A 122 13.23 -0.61 -3.32
N PHE A 123 12.90 -1.03 -4.55
CA PHE A 123 12.14 -0.23 -5.50
C PHE A 123 10.78 0.21 -4.93
N SER A 124 10.08 -0.69 -4.25
CA SER A 124 8.77 -0.38 -3.65
C SER A 124 8.88 0.74 -2.62
N TRP A 125 9.86 0.66 -1.69
CA TRP A 125 10.09 1.71 -0.68
C TRP A 125 10.60 3.01 -1.29
N MET A 126 11.48 2.94 -2.28
CA MET A 126 11.97 4.11 -3.00
C MET A 126 10.82 4.87 -3.69
N ALA A 127 9.83 4.17 -4.24
CA ALA A 127 8.65 4.81 -4.83
C ALA A 127 7.90 5.69 -3.81
N GLY A 128 7.73 5.20 -2.58
CA GLY A 128 7.14 5.98 -1.49
C GLY A 128 7.95 7.21 -1.10
N VAL A 129 9.26 7.04 -0.91
CA VAL A 129 10.16 8.14 -0.56
C VAL A 129 10.16 9.23 -1.64
N VAL A 130 10.26 8.84 -2.92
CA VAL A 130 10.21 9.78 -4.04
C VAL A 130 8.89 10.57 -4.02
N TRP A 131 7.76 9.92 -3.70
CA TRP A 131 6.47 10.61 -3.58
C TRP A 131 6.41 11.61 -2.44
N ILE A 132 6.98 11.28 -1.28
CA ILE A 132 7.10 12.22 -0.16
C ILE A 132 7.93 13.42 -0.59
N VAL A 133 9.10 13.18 -1.20
CA VAL A 133 10.01 14.25 -1.64
C VAL A 133 9.34 15.16 -2.66
N LEU A 134 8.74 14.61 -3.73
CA LEU A 134 8.07 15.43 -4.75
C LEU A 134 6.89 16.23 -4.19
N THR A 135 6.14 15.65 -3.25
CA THR A 135 5.04 16.37 -2.58
C THR A 135 5.57 17.47 -1.65
N ALA A 136 6.71 17.24 -0.99
CA ALA A 136 7.34 18.21 -0.10
C ALA A 136 7.95 19.41 -0.84
N LEU A 137 8.31 19.25 -2.12
CA LEU A 137 8.80 20.35 -2.95
C LEU A 137 7.71 21.37 -3.31
N ILE A 138 6.44 20.99 -3.23
CA ILE A 138 5.30 21.87 -3.52
C ILE A 138 5.09 22.81 -2.33
N LYS A 139 5.16 24.12 -2.58
CA LYS A 139 4.80 25.11 -1.56
C LYS A 139 3.28 25.13 -1.39
N ALA A 140 2.81 24.53 -0.29
CA ALA A 140 1.39 24.44 0.02
C ALA A 140 1.09 24.60 1.51
N ASN A 141 -0.12 25.07 1.80
CA ASN A 141 -0.71 25.02 3.13
C ASN A 141 -1.51 23.73 3.26
N PHE A 142 -1.28 22.98 4.32
CA PHE A 142 -2.04 21.76 4.61
C PHE A 142 -3.13 22.10 5.61
N ARG A 143 -4.36 21.68 5.33
CA ARG A 143 -5.51 21.87 6.21
C ARG A 143 -6.45 20.68 6.18
N PHE A 144 -7.19 20.48 7.26
CA PHE A 144 -8.33 19.56 7.25
C PHE A 144 -9.61 20.29 6.82
N ASP A 145 -10.29 19.78 5.80
CA ASP A 145 -11.60 20.28 5.38
C ASP A 145 -12.71 19.55 6.14
N LEU A 146 -13.35 20.27 7.07
CA LEU A 146 -14.45 19.76 7.90
C LEU A 146 -15.71 19.41 7.10
N VAL A 147 -15.92 20.02 5.92
CA VAL A 147 -17.08 19.74 5.07
C VAL A 147 -16.85 18.46 4.27
N LYS A 148 -15.64 18.29 3.73
CA LYS A 148 -15.27 17.12 2.93
C LYS A 148 -14.71 15.97 3.74
N HIS A 149 -14.42 16.19 5.03
CA HIS A 149 -13.77 15.21 5.91
C HIS A 149 -12.46 14.66 5.35
N THR A 150 -11.66 15.51 4.71
CA THR A 150 -10.44 15.11 4.02
C THR A 150 -9.29 16.05 4.32
N LEU A 151 -8.07 15.51 4.27
CA LEU A 151 -6.85 16.32 4.34
C LEU A 151 -6.63 16.97 2.97
N LEU A 152 -6.59 18.29 2.95
CA LEU A 152 -6.35 19.08 1.77
C LEU A 152 -4.95 19.68 1.81
N MET A 153 -4.35 19.70 0.63
CA MET A 153 -3.17 20.49 0.33
C MET A 153 -3.63 21.64 -0.55
N MET A 154 -3.43 22.87 -0.08
CA MET A 154 -3.80 24.12 -0.75
C MET A 154 -2.53 24.77 -1.31
N PRO A 155 -2.28 24.65 -2.62
CA PRO A 155 -1.14 25.28 -3.28
C PRO A 155 -1.18 26.80 -3.14
N VAL A 156 -0.03 27.44 -2.98
CA VAL A 156 0.04 28.90 -2.80
C VAL A 156 -0.26 29.67 -4.09
N ASN A 157 0.02 29.07 -5.25
CA ASN A 157 -0.19 29.70 -6.55
C ASN A 157 -0.75 28.71 -7.59
N SER A 158 -1.14 29.22 -8.76
CA SER A 158 -1.73 28.42 -9.84
C SER A 158 -0.76 27.42 -10.47
N GLN A 159 0.55 27.69 -10.43
CA GLN A 159 1.58 26.80 -10.96
C GLN A 159 1.75 25.55 -10.08
N GLU A 160 1.81 25.73 -8.76
CA GLU A 160 1.87 24.65 -7.77
C GLU A 160 0.61 23.77 -7.84
N ASN A 161 -0.56 24.36 -8.11
CA ASN A 161 -1.79 23.61 -8.33
C ASN A 161 -1.73 22.72 -9.58
N ARG A 162 -1.18 23.24 -10.68
CA ARG A 162 -0.93 22.43 -11.89
C ARG A 162 0.04 21.29 -11.59
N TYR A 163 1.11 21.56 -10.85
CA TYR A 163 2.10 20.54 -10.49
C TYR A 163 1.51 19.45 -9.59
N GLN A 164 0.72 19.82 -8.57
CA GLN A 164 -0.01 18.87 -7.72
C GLN A 164 -0.97 18.00 -8.54
N SER A 165 -1.72 18.60 -9.48
CA SER A 165 -2.61 17.84 -10.37
C SER A 165 -1.82 16.83 -11.22
N GLN A 166 -0.70 17.25 -11.81
CA GLN A 166 0.16 16.36 -12.60
C GLN A 166 0.73 15.22 -11.76
N LEU A 167 1.17 15.48 -10.53
CA LEU A 167 1.65 14.44 -9.61
C LEU A 167 0.56 13.44 -9.23
N ASN A 168 -0.66 13.91 -8.98
CA ASN A 168 -1.79 13.01 -8.71
C ASN A 168 -2.15 12.15 -9.92
N THR A 169 -2.13 12.73 -11.13
CA THR A 169 -2.32 11.98 -12.37
C THR A 169 -1.21 10.94 -12.58
N ALA A 170 0.05 11.32 -12.41
CA ALA A 170 1.19 10.41 -12.50
C ALA A 170 1.08 9.26 -11.48
N LYS A 171 0.67 9.57 -10.25
CA LYS A 171 0.41 8.58 -9.19
C LYS A 171 -0.65 7.59 -9.62
N MET A 172 -1.77 8.08 -10.17
CA MET A 172 -2.86 7.24 -10.65
C MET A 172 -2.40 6.31 -11.78
N TYR A 173 -1.64 6.81 -12.76
CA TYR A 173 -1.10 5.96 -13.83
C TYR A 173 -0.11 4.92 -13.32
N LEU A 174 0.77 5.30 -12.39
CA LEU A 174 1.71 4.35 -11.79
C LEU A 174 0.98 3.24 -11.02
N THR A 175 -0.03 3.58 -10.21
CA THR A 175 -0.80 2.57 -9.47
C THR A 175 -1.59 1.68 -10.42
N MET A 176 -2.23 2.24 -11.45
CA MET A 176 -2.92 1.48 -12.50
C MET A 176 -1.97 0.52 -13.22
N PHE A 177 -0.76 0.98 -13.55
CA PHE A 177 0.27 0.13 -14.15
C PHE A 177 0.66 -1.02 -13.21
N CYS A 178 0.98 -0.73 -11.94
CA CYS A 178 1.32 -1.76 -10.96
C CYS A 178 0.21 -2.81 -10.78
N PHE A 179 -1.05 -2.38 -10.64
CA PHE A 179 -2.18 -3.30 -10.50
C PHE A 179 -2.46 -4.07 -11.79
N GLY A 180 -2.33 -3.43 -12.95
CA GLY A 180 -2.46 -4.09 -14.25
C GLY A 180 -1.42 -5.20 -14.43
N THR A 181 -0.14 -4.90 -14.18
CA THR A 181 0.93 -5.90 -14.24
C THR A 181 0.72 -7.01 -13.20
N ALA A 182 0.31 -6.68 -11.98
CA ALA A 182 0.02 -7.66 -10.95
C ALA A 182 -1.11 -8.62 -11.37
N PHE A 183 -2.17 -8.09 -11.99
CA PHE A 183 -3.27 -8.87 -12.54
C PHE A 183 -2.77 -9.85 -13.61
N PHE A 184 -1.94 -9.41 -14.55
CA PHE A 184 -1.33 -10.31 -15.54
C PHE A 184 -0.45 -11.38 -14.89
N CYS A 185 0.37 -11.05 -13.89
CA CYS A 185 1.14 -12.04 -13.13
C CYS A 185 0.24 -13.09 -12.45
N TYR A 186 -0.91 -12.67 -11.93
CA TYR A 186 -1.90 -13.60 -11.36
C TYR A 186 -2.54 -14.51 -12.40
N LEU A 187 -2.90 -13.98 -13.59
CA LEU A 187 -3.41 -14.81 -14.68
C LEU A 187 -2.40 -15.88 -15.11
N ILE A 188 -1.12 -15.51 -15.25
CA ILE A 188 -0.04 -16.45 -15.57
C ILE A 188 0.10 -17.50 -14.46
N THR A 189 0.02 -17.07 -13.20
CA THR A 189 0.09 -17.97 -12.04
C THR A 189 -1.05 -18.99 -12.05
N ILE A 190 -2.28 -18.54 -12.28
CA ILE A 190 -3.47 -19.39 -12.37
C ILE A 190 -3.32 -20.40 -13.53
N TYR A 191 -2.91 -19.93 -14.70
CA TYR A 191 -2.65 -20.79 -15.86
C TYR A 191 -1.58 -21.88 -15.55
N ALA A 192 -0.48 -21.50 -14.89
CA ALA A 192 0.56 -22.43 -14.48
C ALA A 192 0.06 -23.49 -13.49
N ILE A 193 -0.83 -23.11 -12.57
CA ILE A 193 -1.47 -24.05 -11.64
C ILE A 193 -2.34 -25.04 -12.40
N PHE A 194 -3.23 -24.57 -13.28
CA PHE A 194 -4.09 -25.46 -14.07
C PHE A 194 -3.30 -26.44 -14.93
N ARG A 195 -2.21 -25.97 -15.57
CA ARG A 195 -1.33 -26.84 -16.35
C ARG A 195 -0.70 -27.93 -15.48
N LYS A 196 -0.23 -27.59 -14.27
CA LYS A 196 0.35 -28.56 -13.33
C LYS A 196 -0.68 -29.60 -12.88
N VAL A 197 -1.89 -29.17 -12.53
CA VAL A 197 -2.99 -30.08 -12.13
C VAL A 197 -3.33 -31.06 -13.25
N ARG A 198 -3.41 -30.58 -14.50
CA ARG A 198 -3.71 -31.43 -15.66
C ARG A 198 -2.64 -32.51 -15.86
N VAL A 199 -1.35 -32.15 -15.76
CA VAL A 199 -0.23 -33.09 -15.90
C VAL A 199 -0.24 -34.15 -14.80
N VAL A 200 -0.53 -33.78 -13.56
CA VAL A 200 -0.63 -34.72 -12.42
C VAL A 200 -1.80 -35.68 -12.62
N ASN A 201 -2.96 -35.19 -13.05
CA ASN A 201 -4.12 -36.04 -13.33
C ASN A 201 -3.87 -37.03 -14.47
N CYS A 202 -3.17 -36.62 -15.54
CA CYS A 202 -2.79 -37.53 -16.63
C CYS A 202 -1.83 -38.63 -16.16
N ARG A 203 -0.86 -38.31 -15.28
CA ARG A 203 0.06 -39.31 -14.71
C ARG A 203 -0.62 -40.29 -13.77
N ASN A 204 -1.59 -39.84 -12.97
CA ASN A 204 -2.35 -40.72 -12.07
C ASN A 204 -3.32 -41.65 -12.81
N LEU A 205 -3.66 -41.34 -14.07
CA LEU A 205 -4.50 -42.17 -14.93
C LEU A 205 -3.73 -43.24 -15.71
N GLY A 206 -2.41 -43.38 -15.49
CA GLY A 206 -1.63 -44.51 -16.01
C GLY A 206 -1.31 -44.48 -17.51
N TYR A 207 -1.33 -43.29 -18.14
CA TYR A 207 -0.75 -43.08 -19.47
C TYR A 207 0.74 -42.79 -19.40
#